data_AF-A0A817AG10-F1
#
_entry.id   AF-A0A817AG10-F1
#
_cell.length_a   1.000
_cell.length_b   1.000
_cell.length_c   1.000
_cell.angle_alpha   90.00
_cell.angle_beta   90.00
_cell.angle_gamma   90.00
#
_symmetry.space_group_name_H-M   'P 1'
#
loop_
_entity.id
_entity.type
_entity.pdbx_description
1 polymer ?
#
loop_
_entity_poly.entity_id
_entity_poly.type
_entity_poly.pdbx_seq_one_letter_code
_entity_poly.pdbx_strand_id
1 'polypeptide(L)'
;FEVERIQQSFNIKVYGCIDDSPALKLLSNMIGHNGYYPCYYCDIKGVHIRKPRKKQHPYTLTSNCRTVNSFYVHSREAQLKSQNIFGHLGISILEYVLDVPLPHEIIIDYAHVSLLRHYRDVIQVVASSLAPAVRQRIDDSLIKQRFPHFFHRNMRGVQDFSFIKAIELKNLLLY
;
A
#
# COMPACT_ATOMS: atom_id res chain seq x y z
N PHE A 1 23.73 -43.15 -25.54
CA PHE A 1 23.26 -41.77 -25.68
C PHE A 1 23.26 -41.13 -24.31
N GLU A 2 24.40 -40.56 -23.91
CA GLU A 2 24.48 -39.71 -22.73
C GLU A 2 23.89 -38.35 -23.08
N VAL A 3 22.81 -37.98 -22.42
CA VAL A 3 22.21 -36.65 -22.54
C VAL A 3 22.98 -35.74 -21.60
N GLU A 4 23.95 -34.99 -22.13
CA GLU A 4 24.58 -33.89 -21.41
C GLU A 4 23.50 -32.88 -21.01
N ARG A 5 23.15 -32.86 -19.71
CA ARG A 5 22.32 -31.79 -19.15
C ARG A 5 23.15 -30.51 -19.15
N ILE A 6 22.88 -29.64 -20.12
CA ILE A 6 23.38 -28.26 -20.10
C ILE A 6 22.78 -27.58 -18.87
N GLN A 7 23.60 -27.41 -17.83
CA GLN A 7 23.23 -26.69 -16.62
C GLN A 7 23.28 -25.19 -16.93
N GLN A 8 22.17 -24.63 -17.41
CA GLN A 8 22.05 -23.18 -17.60
C GLN A 8 21.85 -22.52 -16.24
N SER A 9 22.77 -21.65 -15.85
CA SER A 9 22.63 -20.78 -14.69
C SER A 9 21.95 -19.47 -15.10
N PHE A 10 20.91 -19.08 -14.37
CA PHE A 10 20.24 -17.80 -14.54
C PHE A 10 20.60 -16.89 -13.37
N ASN A 11 21.00 -15.65 -13.67
CA ASN A 11 21.17 -14.62 -12.67
C ASN A 11 19.85 -13.86 -12.55
N ILE A 12 19.14 -14.05 -11.44
CA ILE A 12 17.90 -13.33 -11.13
C ILE A 12 18.27 -12.19 -10.19
N LYS A 13 17.89 -10.97 -10.59
CA LYS A 13 18.00 -9.78 -9.75
C LYS A 13 16.62 -9.28 -9.35
N VAL A 14 16.47 -8.88 -8.10
CA VAL A 14 15.22 -8.36 -7.54
C VAL A 14 15.42 -6.90 -7.15
N TYR A 15 14.79 -6.01 -7.92
CA TYR A 15 14.97 -4.56 -7.87
C TYR A 15 13.83 -3.82 -7.15
N GLY A 16 13.03 -4.50 -6.33
CA GLY A 16 11.90 -3.82 -5.70
C GLY A 16 10.80 -4.73 -5.22
N CYS A 17 10.04 -4.22 -4.26
CA CYS A 17 8.82 -4.81 -3.76
C CYS A 17 7.70 -3.77 -3.79
N ILE A 18 6.62 -4.09 -4.51
CA ILE A 18 5.40 -3.29 -4.58
C ILE A 18 4.30 -4.07 -3.90
N ASP A 19 3.68 -3.49 -2.88
CA ASP A 19 2.48 -4.06 -2.27
C ASP A 19 1.68 -2.97 -1.54
N ASP A 20 0.53 -3.35 -0.98
CA ASP A 20 -0.22 -2.49 -0.09
C ASP A 20 0.54 -2.23 1.22
N SER A 21 0.23 -1.12 1.90
CA SER A 21 0.93 -0.78 3.15
C SER A 21 0.85 -1.87 4.24
N PRO A 22 -0.27 -2.60 4.42
CA PRO A 22 -0.36 -3.74 5.32
C PRO A 22 0.60 -4.90 5.04
N ALA A 23 0.84 -5.25 3.78
CA ALA A 23 1.81 -6.28 3.41
C ALA A 23 3.24 -5.76 3.51
N LEU A 24 3.50 -4.56 2.99
CA LEU A 24 4.83 -3.93 3.05
C LEU A 24 5.36 -3.81 4.48
N LYS A 25 4.52 -3.48 5.47
CA LYS A 25 4.97 -3.36 6.88
C LYS A 25 5.44 -4.71 7.45
N LEU A 26 4.83 -5.82 7.01
CA LEU A 26 5.19 -7.16 7.47
C LEU A 26 6.51 -7.58 6.84
N LEU A 27 6.63 -7.38 5.52
CA LEU A 27 7.85 -7.70 4.78
C LEU A 27 9.05 -6.87 5.27
N SER A 28 8.86 -5.57 5.45
CA SER A 28 9.88 -4.63 5.95
C SER A 28 10.14 -4.71 7.45
N ASN A 29 9.38 -5.54 8.20
CA ASN A 29 9.46 -5.65 9.65
C ASN A 29 9.33 -4.27 10.36
N MET A 30 8.38 -3.46 9.90
CA MET A 30 8.05 -2.16 10.46
C MET A 30 6.65 -2.15 11.09
N ILE A 31 6.40 -1.17 11.95
CA ILE A 31 5.07 -0.94 12.48
C ILE A 31 4.11 -0.44 11.40
N GLY A 32 2.85 -0.82 11.51
CA GLY A 32 1.80 -0.25 10.68
C GLY A 32 1.47 1.19 11.05
N HIS A 33 0.53 1.79 10.31
CA HIS A 33 0.04 3.16 10.53
C HIS A 33 -0.76 3.32 11.85
N ASN A 34 -0.08 3.16 12.97
CA ASN A 34 -0.64 3.19 14.32
C ASN A 34 -0.36 4.50 15.06
N GLY A 35 0.19 5.52 14.40
CA GLY A 35 0.45 6.84 14.98
C GLY A 35 1.85 7.02 15.59
N TYR A 36 2.82 6.20 15.18
CA TYR A 36 4.24 6.32 15.54
C TYR A 36 5.05 6.68 14.28
N TYR A 37 6.09 5.93 13.90
CA TYR A 37 6.92 6.19 12.72
C TYR A 37 6.68 5.18 11.56
N PRO A 38 5.49 5.16 10.92
CA PRO A 38 5.10 4.08 10.00
C PRO A 38 5.53 4.31 8.54
N CYS A 39 6.02 5.51 8.19
CA CYS A 39 6.50 5.77 6.83
C CYS A 39 7.78 4.95 6.61
N TYR A 40 8.03 4.49 5.38
CA TYR A 40 9.29 3.83 5.01
C TYR A 40 10.41 4.83 4.72
N TYR A 41 10.06 6.03 4.24
CA TYR A 41 11.04 7.00 3.74
C TYR A 41 11.31 8.18 4.67
N CYS A 42 10.46 8.48 5.65
CA CYS A 42 10.67 9.63 6.55
C CYS A 42 10.38 9.32 8.02
N ASP A 43 11.08 10.03 8.92
CA ASP A 43 10.98 9.85 10.37
C ASP A 43 9.86 10.70 11.00
N ILE A 44 8.78 10.98 10.26
CA ILE A 44 7.65 11.74 10.79
C ILE A 44 6.89 10.90 11.80
N LYS A 45 6.96 11.31 13.07
CA LYS A 45 6.17 10.71 14.15
C LYS A 45 4.71 11.11 14.03
N GLY A 46 3.82 10.14 14.13
CA GLY A 46 2.40 10.34 14.26
C GLY A 46 2.03 10.91 15.63
N VAL A 47 0.89 11.60 15.65
CA VAL A 47 0.27 12.13 16.85
C VAL A 47 -1.11 11.53 17.04
N HIS A 48 -1.43 11.23 18.29
CA HIS A 48 -2.74 10.75 18.68
C HIS A 48 -3.58 11.94 19.14
N ILE A 49 -4.50 12.39 18.29
CA ILE A 49 -5.42 13.47 18.64
C ILE A 49 -6.57 12.84 19.44
N ARG A 50 -6.78 13.34 20.66
CA ARG A 50 -7.81 12.80 21.57
C ARG A 50 -9.23 13.16 21.13
N LYS A 51 -9.43 14.33 20.50
CA LYS A 51 -10.73 14.84 20.04
C LYS A 51 -10.57 15.59 18.70
N PRO A 52 -11.07 15.06 17.57
CA PRO A 52 -11.62 13.71 17.36
C PRO A 52 -10.54 12.63 17.52
N ARG A 53 -10.91 11.40 17.92
CA ARG A 53 -9.98 10.27 18.12
C ARG A 53 -9.39 9.83 16.77
N LYS A 54 -8.32 10.50 16.34
CA LYS A 54 -7.68 10.32 15.04
C LYS A 54 -6.17 10.25 15.20
N LYS A 55 -5.54 9.46 14.35
CA LYS A 55 -4.09 9.42 14.18
C LYS A 55 -3.75 10.33 13.01
N GLN A 56 -2.81 11.24 13.22
CA GLN A 56 -2.37 12.17 12.18
C GLN A 56 -0.85 12.16 12.10
N HIS A 57 -0.32 12.38 10.91
CA HIS A 57 1.09 12.64 10.69
C HIS A 57 1.19 14.11 10.32
N PRO A 58 1.78 14.96 11.19
CA PRO A 58 1.87 16.39 10.91
C PRO A 58 2.73 16.59 9.67
N TYR A 59 2.23 17.41 8.75
CA TYR A 59 3.04 17.86 7.63
C TYR A 59 4.15 18.78 8.15
N THR A 60 5.37 18.56 7.72
CA THR A 60 6.51 19.41 8.04
C THR A 60 7.32 19.59 6.77
N LEU A 61 7.60 20.83 6.38
CA LEU A 61 8.38 21.14 5.18
C LEU A 61 9.80 20.52 5.23
N THR A 62 10.39 20.47 6.42
CA THR A 62 11.69 19.87 6.69
C THR A 62 11.51 18.58 7.49
N SER A 63 11.35 17.45 6.80
CA SER A 63 11.34 16.14 7.45
C SER A 63 12.62 15.38 7.13
N ASN A 64 13.19 14.71 8.14
CA ASN A 64 14.31 13.82 7.92
C ASN A 64 13.86 12.60 7.10
N CYS A 65 14.50 12.41 5.96
CA CYS A 65 14.35 11.20 5.16
C CYS A 65 15.27 10.12 5.71
N ARG A 66 14.77 8.87 5.74
CA ARG A 66 15.59 7.72 6.05
C ARG A 66 16.59 7.50 4.92
N THR A 67 17.84 7.36 5.30
CA THR A 67 18.90 6.89 4.41
C THR A 67 19.00 5.37 4.52
N VAL A 68 19.68 4.74 3.57
CA VAL A 68 20.03 3.30 3.64
C VAL A 68 20.69 2.97 4.97
N ASN A 69 21.68 3.77 5.38
CA ASN A 69 22.42 3.54 6.61
C ASN A 69 21.52 3.70 7.85
N SER A 70 20.72 4.76 7.93
CA SER A 70 19.84 4.96 9.09
C SER A 70 18.76 3.87 9.17
N PHE A 71 18.21 3.45 8.04
CA PHE A 71 17.24 2.36 7.97
C PHE A 71 17.82 1.05 8.51
N TYR A 72 19.03 0.67 8.05
CA TYR A 72 19.71 -0.54 8.51
C TYR A 72 20.08 -0.47 10.00
N VAL A 73 20.67 0.65 10.45
CA VAL A 73 21.07 0.83 11.85
C VAL A 73 19.85 0.74 12.79
N HIS A 74 18.75 1.42 12.47
CA HIS A 74 17.54 1.36 13.29
C HIS A 74 16.93 -0.05 13.30
N SER A 75 16.95 -0.76 12.17
CA SER A 75 16.47 -2.14 12.07
C SER A 75 17.29 -3.10 12.93
N ARG A 76 18.62 -2.98 12.88
CA ARG A 76 19.54 -3.79 13.68
C ARG A 76 19.41 -3.49 15.17
N GLU A 77 19.30 -2.22 15.54
CA GLU A 77 19.10 -1.81 16.93
C GLU A 77 17.77 -2.33 17.49
N ALA A 78 16.68 -2.23 16.70
CA ALA A 78 15.37 -2.76 17.06
C ALA A 78 15.42 -4.27 17.33
N GLN A 79 16.12 -5.03 16.48
CA GLN A 79 16.30 -6.47 16.64
C GLN A 79 17.11 -6.83 17.89
N LEU A 80 18.24 -6.14 18.11
CA LEU A 80 19.11 -6.41 19.27
C LEU A 80 18.41 -6.06 20.60
N LYS A 81 17.67 -4.95 20.63
CA LYS A 81 16.99 -4.48 21.83
C LYS A 81 15.60 -5.10 22.02
N SER A 82 15.07 -5.78 21.01
CA SER A 82 13.68 -6.26 20.97
C SER A 82 12.67 -5.14 21.28
N GLN A 83 12.92 -3.94 20.73
CA GLN A 83 12.15 -2.72 20.98
C GLN A 83 11.90 -1.97 19.68
N ASN A 84 10.86 -1.14 19.66
CA ASN A 84 10.60 -0.28 18.52
C ASN A 84 11.61 0.87 18.46
N ILE A 85 12.34 0.97 17.35
CA ILE A 85 13.27 2.07 17.07
C ILE A 85 12.83 2.76 15.79
N PHE A 86 12.35 4.01 15.87
CA PHE A 86 11.87 4.79 14.72
C PHE A 86 10.92 4.02 13.77
N GLY A 87 10.10 3.13 14.34
CA GLY A 87 9.14 2.33 13.57
C GLY A 87 9.62 0.95 13.16
N HIS A 88 10.90 0.66 13.29
CA HIS A 88 11.48 -0.66 13.01
C HIS A 88 11.21 -1.62 14.16
N LEU A 89 10.92 -2.88 13.82
CA LEU A 89 10.74 -3.99 14.76
C LEU A 89 11.91 -5.01 14.68
N GLY A 90 12.72 -4.92 13.64
CA GLY A 90 13.93 -5.71 13.43
C GLY A 90 14.42 -5.60 12.00
N ILE A 91 15.36 -6.47 11.61
CA ILE A 91 15.81 -6.57 10.21
C ILE A 91 14.69 -7.18 9.36
N SER A 92 14.54 -6.63 8.16
CA SER A 92 13.57 -7.07 7.16
C SER A 92 14.06 -8.32 6.43
N ILE A 93 13.16 -9.22 6.04
CA ILE A 93 13.52 -10.34 5.16
C ILE A 93 13.98 -9.84 3.79
N LEU A 94 13.47 -8.68 3.35
CA LEU A 94 13.80 -8.09 2.08
C LEU A 94 15.28 -7.67 1.97
N GLU A 95 15.95 -7.42 3.09
CA GLU A 95 17.39 -7.11 3.12
C GLU A 95 18.26 -8.24 2.54
N TYR A 96 17.75 -9.49 2.59
CA TYR A 96 18.46 -10.67 2.09
C TYR A 96 18.05 -11.07 0.68
N VAL A 97 16.97 -10.50 0.15
CA VAL A 97 16.34 -10.90 -1.13
C VAL A 97 16.55 -9.86 -2.21
N LEU A 98 16.64 -8.58 -1.83
CA LEU A 98 16.72 -7.46 -2.76
C LEU A 98 18.17 -7.08 -3.07
N ASP A 99 18.42 -6.67 -4.31
CA ASP A 99 19.74 -6.24 -4.75
C ASP A 99 20.02 -4.76 -4.48
N VAL A 100 18.99 -3.90 -4.36
CA VAL A 100 19.16 -2.52 -3.90
C VAL A 100 18.75 -2.43 -2.43
N PRO A 101 19.42 -1.61 -1.63
CA PRO A 101 19.11 -1.52 -0.21
C PRO A 101 17.78 -0.83 0.11
N LEU A 102 17.19 -1.22 1.24
CA LEU A 102 16.05 -0.53 1.85
C LEU A 102 16.45 0.88 2.32
N PRO A 103 15.51 1.87 2.32
CA PRO A 103 14.11 1.75 1.95
C PRO A 103 13.82 1.94 0.45
N HIS A 104 14.83 2.16 -0.40
CA HIS A 104 14.63 2.60 -1.79
C HIS A 104 13.86 1.59 -2.65
N GLU A 105 13.95 0.30 -2.32
CA GLU A 105 13.23 -0.77 -3.02
C GLU A 105 11.78 -0.95 -2.63
N ILE A 106 11.37 -0.36 -1.51
CA ILE A 106 9.96 -0.34 -1.18
C ILE A 106 9.33 0.61 -2.19
N ILE A 107 8.32 0.15 -2.92
CA ILE A 107 7.56 0.97 -3.85
C ILE A 107 6.13 1.02 -3.32
N ILE A 108 5.69 2.22 -2.96
CA ILE A 108 4.32 2.40 -2.45
C ILE A 108 3.33 2.32 -3.60
N ASP A 109 2.34 1.44 -3.47
CA ASP A 109 1.21 1.40 -4.41
C ASP A 109 0.36 2.68 -4.29
N TYR A 110 0.55 3.57 -5.27
CA TYR A 110 -0.17 4.85 -5.37
C TYR A 110 -1.69 4.68 -5.47
N ALA A 111 -2.17 3.59 -6.10
CA ALA A 111 -3.60 3.35 -6.23
C ALA A 111 -4.22 3.05 -4.86
N HIS A 112 -3.57 2.22 -4.05
CA HIS A 112 -4.05 1.88 -2.71
C HIS A 112 -3.87 3.01 -1.70
N VAL A 113 -2.76 3.76 -1.78
CA VAL A 113 -2.42 4.78 -0.77
C VAL A 113 -3.09 6.13 -1.02
N SER A 114 -3.27 6.53 -2.28
CA SER A 114 -3.77 7.86 -2.63
C SER A 114 -5.10 7.81 -3.39
N LEU A 115 -5.17 7.08 -4.50
CA LEU A 115 -6.30 7.20 -5.42
C LEU A 115 -7.60 6.61 -4.88
N LEU A 116 -7.55 5.43 -4.24
CA LEU A 116 -8.75 4.69 -3.84
C LEU A 116 -9.67 5.51 -2.94
N ARG A 117 -9.11 6.22 -1.95
CA ARG A 117 -9.90 7.05 -1.03
C ARG A 117 -10.45 8.30 -1.72
N HIS A 118 -9.62 9.03 -2.46
CA HIS A 118 -10.06 10.24 -3.15
C HIS A 118 -11.16 9.93 -4.17
N TYR A 119 -10.98 8.86 -4.93
CA TYR A 119 -11.98 8.40 -5.89
C TYR A 119 -13.31 8.10 -5.21
N ARG A 120 -13.30 7.34 -4.11
CA ARG A 120 -14.50 7.05 -3.32
C ARG A 120 -15.19 8.33 -2.88
N ASP A 121 -14.45 9.26 -2.28
CA ASP A 121 -15.02 10.49 -1.72
C ASP A 121 -15.68 11.33 -2.84
N VAL A 122 -15.03 11.45 -4.00
CA VAL A 122 -15.59 12.16 -5.17
C VAL A 122 -16.85 11.48 -5.69
N ILE A 123 -16.84 10.17 -5.90
CA ILE A 123 -18.02 9.46 -6.40
C ILE A 123 -19.18 9.56 -5.40
N GLN A 124 -18.92 9.48 -4.10
CA GLN A 124 -19.97 9.62 -3.08
C GLN A 124 -20.60 11.01 -3.12
N VAL A 125 -19.81 12.07 -3.31
CA VAL A 125 -20.31 13.45 -3.46
C VAL A 125 -21.14 13.58 -4.73
N VAL A 126 -20.61 13.13 -5.87
CA VAL A 126 -21.32 13.18 -7.17
C VAL A 126 -22.61 12.37 -7.11
N ALA A 127 -22.57 11.16 -6.57
CA ALA A 127 -23.76 10.33 -6.40
C ALA A 127 -24.81 11.02 -5.55
N SER A 128 -24.38 11.63 -4.43
CA SER A 128 -25.25 12.32 -3.48
C SER A 128 -25.97 13.52 -4.11
N SER A 129 -25.37 14.18 -5.11
CA SER A 129 -25.99 15.31 -5.81
C SER A 129 -26.97 14.89 -6.92
N LEU A 130 -26.97 13.63 -7.33
CA LEU A 130 -27.89 13.12 -8.35
C LEU A 130 -29.26 12.79 -7.76
N ALA A 131 -30.31 12.99 -8.57
CA ALA A 131 -31.66 12.60 -8.26
C ALA A 131 -31.75 11.08 -8.00
N PRO A 132 -32.62 10.60 -7.07
CA PRO A 132 -32.68 9.19 -6.68
C PRO A 132 -32.87 8.22 -7.86
N ALA A 133 -33.73 8.58 -8.82
CA ALA A 133 -33.96 7.76 -10.02
C ALA A 133 -32.71 7.63 -10.91
N VAL A 134 -31.92 8.70 -11.02
CA VAL A 134 -30.65 8.69 -11.78
C VAL A 134 -29.62 7.84 -11.05
N ARG A 135 -29.53 7.98 -9.72
CA ARG A 135 -28.64 7.17 -8.89
C ARG A 135 -28.94 5.68 -9.03
N GLN A 136 -30.21 5.29 -8.94
CA GLN A 136 -30.61 3.88 -9.09
C GLN A 136 -30.26 3.33 -10.48
N ARG A 137 -30.47 4.12 -11.54
CA ARG A 137 -30.09 3.72 -12.90
C ARG A 137 -28.58 3.49 -13.05
N ILE A 138 -27.75 4.35 -12.46
CA ILE A 138 -26.29 4.19 -12.47
C ILE A 138 -25.90 2.96 -11.66
N ASP A 139 -26.52 2.75 -10.50
CA ASP A 139 -26.29 1.59 -9.63
C ASP A 139 -26.54 0.27 -10.38
N ASP A 140 -27.71 0.16 -11.02
CA ASP A 140 -28.09 -1.00 -11.81
C ASP A 140 -27.15 -1.23 -12.99
N SER A 141 -26.67 -0.15 -13.62
CA SER A 141 -25.73 -0.22 -14.74
C SER A 141 -24.35 -0.70 -14.29
N LEU A 142 -23.86 -0.22 -13.15
CA LEU A 142 -22.56 -0.62 -12.59
C LEU A 142 -22.58 -2.10 -12.21
N ILE A 143 -23.57 -2.54 -11.44
CA ILE A 143 -23.67 -3.93 -10.97
C ILE A 143 -23.75 -4.92 -12.16
N LYS A 144 -24.38 -4.51 -13.27
CA LYS A 144 -24.52 -5.32 -14.49
C LYS A 144 -23.35 -5.19 -15.46
N GLN A 145 -22.36 -4.35 -15.18
CA GLN A 145 -21.19 -4.20 -16.03
C GLN A 145 -20.47 -5.54 -16.14
N ARG A 146 -20.31 -6.02 -17.38
CA ARG A 146 -19.63 -7.28 -17.65
C ARG A 146 -18.13 -7.04 -17.71
N PHE A 147 -17.39 -7.79 -16.91
CA PHE A 147 -15.93 -7.82 -17.00
C PHE A 147 -15.44 -9.02 -17.81
N PRO A 148 -14.21 -8.95 -18.35
CA PRO A 148 -13.54 -10.11 -18.91
C PRO A 148 -13.59 -11.31 -17.95
N HIS A 149 -13.74 -12.52 -18.51
CA HIS A 149 -14.02 -13.75 -17.76
C HIS A 149 -13.01 -14.11 -16.65
N PHE A 150 -11.79 -13.58 -16.71
CA PHE A 150 -10.76 -13.78 -15.68
C PHE A 150 -10.98 -12.92 -14.42
N PHE A 151 -11.88 -11.94 -14.47
CA PHE A 151 -12.31 -11.21 -13.29
C PHE A 151 -13.41 -11.98 -12.57
N HIS A 152 -13.12 -12.38 -11.33
CA HIS A 152 -14.05 -13.13 -10.49
C HIS A 152 -14.96 -12.23 -9.62
N ARG A 153 -14.77 -10.90 -9.70
CA ARG A 153 -15.50 -9.90 -8.91
C ARG A 153 -16.34 -9.04 -9.84
N ASN A 154 -17.60 -8.84 -9.47
CA ASN A 154 -18.49 -7.87 -10.10
C ASN A 154 -18.32 -6.49 -9.46
N MET A 155 -18.74 -5.44 -10.16
CA MET A 155 -18.80 -4.11 -9.55
C MET A 155 -19.82 -4.08 -8.42
N ARG A 156 -19.51 -3.26 -7.43
CA ARG A 156 -20.46 -2.85 -6.40
C ARG A 156 -21.31 -1.70 -6.93
N GLY A 157 -22.49 -1.54 -6.36
CA GLY A 157 -23.29 -0.33 -6.53
C GLY A 157 -22.65 0.86 -5.81
N VAL A 158 -22.96 2.07 -6.28
CA VAL A 158 -22.56 3.38 -5.76
C VAL A 158 -22.79 3.50 -4.24
N GLN A 159 -23.85 2.90 -3.72
CA GLN A 159 -24.14 2.91 -2.27
C GLN A 159 -23.07 2.15 -1.46
N ASP A 160 -22.52 1.11 -2.06
CA ASP A 160 -21.49 0.25 -1.47
C ASP A 160 -20.07 0.64 -1.88
N PHE A 161 -19.88 1.78 -2.56
CA PHE A 161 -18.54 2.28 -2.93
C PHE A 161 -17.67 2.55 -1.70
N SER A 162 -18.26 2.63 -0.52
CA SER A 162 -17.52 2.64 0.74
C SER A 162 -16.58 1.44 0.92
N PHE A 163 -16.89 0.32 0.27
CA PHE A 163 -16.19 -0.95 0.36
C PHE A 163 -15.54 -1.36 -0.97
N ILE A 164 -15.42 -0.43 -1.92
CA ILE A 164 -14.79 -0.69 -3.21
C ILE A 164 -13.30 -1.01 -3.00
N LYS A 165 -12.84 -2.07 -3.65
CA LYS A 165 -11.43 -2.48 -3.66
C LYS A 165 -10.70 -1.84 -4.84
N ALA A 166 -9.38 -1.72 -4.74
CA ALA A 166 -8.56 -1.17 -5.82
C ALA A 166 -8.74 -1.93 -7.15
N ILE A 167 -8.95 -3.25 -7.12
CA ILE A 167 -9.23 -4.03 -8.33
C ILE A 167 -10.57 -3.69 -8.98
N GLU A 168 -11.60 -3.40 -8.19
CA GLU A 168 -12.93 -2.99 -8.68
C GLU A 168 -12.83 -1.57 -9.28
N LEU A 169 -12.06 -0.68 -8.65
CA LEU A 169 -11.75 0.64 -9.21
C LEU A 169 -10.97 0.55 -10.53
N LYS A 170 -9.92 -0.27 -10.58
CA LYS A 170 -9.14 -0.51 -11.80
C LYS A 170 -10.04 -0.99 -12.94
N ASN A 171 -10.97 -1.89 -12.63
CA ASN A 171 -11.91 -2.40 -13.62
C ASN A 171 -12.83 -1.31 -14.16
N LEU A 172 -13.37 -0.45 -13.30
CA LEU A 172 -14.21 0.67 -13.70
C LEU A 172 -13.49 1.77 -14.51
N LEU A 173 -12.18 1.94 -14.28
CA LEU A 173 -11.39 2.93 -15.01
C LEU A 173 -10.92 2.45 -16.39
N LEU A 174 -10.76 1.14 -16.55
CA LEU A 174 -10.17 0.55 -17.76
C LEU A 174 -11.20 -0.10 -18.70
N TYR A 175 -12.42 -0.35 -18.21
CA TYR A 175 -13.51 -1.02 -18.94
C TYR A 175 -14.85 -0.35 -18.66
#